data_AF-A0A8C4ZHK6-F1
#
_entry.id   AF-A0A8C4ZHK6-F1
#
_cell.length_a   1.000
_cell.length_b   1.000
_cell.length_c   1.000
_cell.angle_alpha   90.00
_cell.angle_beta   90.00
_cell.angle_gamma   90.00
#
_symmetry.space_group_name_H-M   'P 1'
#
loop_
_entity.id
_entity.type
_entity.pdbx_description
1 polymer ?
#
loop_
_entity_poly.entity_id
_entity_poly.type
_entity_poly.pdbx_seq_one_letter_code
_entity_poly.pdbx_strand_id
1 'polypeptide(L)'
;MSFPIRFNKSGNESVAETEIDRRGPSFMSRKMAAPVLAVRTGILFRSFKTFTTLKPFIPVIPQYGVLTHTANYHAKPLKLNLKDPYIPDKTSEKTPEWQLTEKFDRKRYGRYGDASGIDPATLWPTDEKLEAMIKDEAEWHPTLEVMLKNISLREEEEAAKRRAKEKLIASNMAKMPKMVADWRRERSETKKKMAEEKTRKDKLLAEARERFGYAVDPRSSKFLEMVAEVEKEQKKKKKLLKRRQKEEQAATPLAPADE
;
A
#
# COMPACT_ATOMS: atom_id res chain seq x y z
N MET A 1 -11.32 35.07 45.16
CA MET A 1 -11.23 33.60 45.34
C MET A 1 -11.03 33.03 43.94
N SER A 2 -9.80 32.82 43.48
CA SER A 2 -8.84 31.76 43.83
C SER A 2 -8.79 30.70 42.72
N PHE A 3 -7.84 30.95 41.81
CA PHE A 3 -6.99 30.05 41.03
C PHE A 3 -7.56 28.93 40.13
N PRO A 4 -6.97 28.78 38.92
CA PRO A 4 -7.19 27.64 38.01
C PRO A 4 -6.33 26.43 38.38
N ILE A 5 -6.85 25.23 38.11
CA ILE A 5 -6.12 23.96 38.27
C ILE A 5 -5.21 23.73 37.05
N ARG A 6 -3.94 23.51 37.37
CA ARG A 6 -2.81 23.16 36.50
C ARG A 6 -2.74 21.65 36.25
N PHE A 7 -2.12 21.31 35.11
CA PHE A 7 -1.21 20.16 34.86
C PHE A 7 -1.79 18.74 34.94
N ASN A 8 -1.60 17.95 33.87
CA ASN A 8 -0.37 17.15 33.80
C ASN A 8 -0.05 16.62 32.40
N LYS A 9 1.27 16.46 32.22
CA LYS A 9 1.99 15.98 31.03
C LYS A 9 2.58 14.63 31.44
N SER A 10 2.17 13.54 30.80
CA SER A 10 2.73 12.19 30.92
C SER A 10 2.14 11.36 29.78
N GLY A 11 2.85 10.58 28.99
CA GLY A 11 4.26 10.25 28.92
C GLY A 11 4.50 9.62 27.54
N ASN A 12 5.77 9.53 27.18
CA ASN A 12 6.22 8.70 26.08
C ASN A 12 5.80 7.25 26.31
N GLU A 13 5.15 6.62 25.33
CA GLU A 13 5.30 5.18 25.12
C GLU A 13 5.48 4.91 23.62
N SER A 14 6.60 4.25 23.37
CA SER A 14 7.05 3.62 22.14
C SER A 14 6.08 2.56 21.65
N VAL A 15 5.69 2.60 20.38
CA VAL A 15 5.46 1.37 19.62
C VAL A 15 6.09 1.53 18.25
N ALA A 16 6.95 0.57 17.97
CA ALA A 16 7.73 0.43 16.77
C ALA A 16 6.85 0.31 15.53
N GLU A 17 7.44 0.85 14.48
CA GLU A 17 7.17 0.71 13.06
C GLU A 17 6.47 -0.60 12.65
N THR A 18 5.34 -0.42 11.98
CA THR A 18 4.69 -1.39 11.13
C THR A 18 5.45 -1.44 9.79
N GLU A 19 6.38 -2.39 9.67
CA GLU A 19 7.04 -2.72 8.40
C GLU A 19 6.07 -3.59 7.58
N ILE A 20 5.21 -2.93 6.81
CA ILE A 20 4.30 -3.57 5.86
C ILE A 20 5.06 -3.78 4.55
N ASP A 21 5.33 -5.05 4.27
CA ASP A 21 5.93 -5.62 3.07
C ASP A 21 5.17 -5.15 1.81
N ARG A 22 5.64 -4.08 1.17
CA ARG A 22 5.14 -3.62 -0.14
C ARG A 22 5.96 -4.27 -1.27
N ARG A 23 5.68 -5.54 -1.57
CA ARG A 23 6.04 -6.12 -2.87
C ARG A 23 4.81 -6.15 -3.76
N GLY A 24 4.73 -5.20 -4.69
CA GLY A 24 3.78 -5.24 -5.79
C GLY A 24 4.10 -6.40 -6.75
N PRO A 25 3.10 -6.98 -7.44
CA PRO A 25 3.30 -8.09 -8.37
C PRO A 25 3.99 -7.59 -9.65
N SER A 26 5.13 -8.19 -9.97
CA SER A 26 5.86 -8.01 -11.22
C SER A 26 5.06 -8.58 -12.39
N PHE A 27 4.52 -7.68 -13.22
CA PHE A 27 3.99 -8.01 -14.54
C PHE A 27 5.15 -8.39 -15.48
N MET A 28 5.36 -9.69 -15.71
CA MET A 28 6.20 -10.19 -16.81
C MET A 28 5.32 -10.60 -17.99
N SER A 29 5.41 -9.81 -19.06
CA SER A 29 4.75 -10.05 -20.33
C SER A 29 5.51 -11.10 -21.16
N ARG A 30 4.90 -12.29 -21.27
CA ARG A 30 4.73 -13.18 -22.44
C ARG A 30 5.73 -13.04 -23.62
N LYS A 31 6.44 -14.14 -23.95
CA LYS A 31 6.61 -14.64 -25.33
C LYS A 31 6.58 -16.17 -25.38
N MET A 32 5.90 -16.67 -26.41
CA MET A 32 5.52 -18.06 -26.70
C MET A 32 6.67 -18.85 -27.36
N ALA A 33 6.72 -20.17 -27.13
CA ALA A 33 6.99 -21.19 -28.16
C ALA A 33 6.81 -22.61 -27.56
N ALA A 34 5.99 -23.44 -28.23
CA ALA A 34 5.77 -24.86 -27.97
C ALA A 34 6.89 -25.72 -28.60
N PRO A 35 7.03 -27.04 -28.29
CA PRO A 35 6.08 -28.04 -28.81
C PRO A 35 5.74 -29.18 -27.82
N VAL A 36 4.47 -29.59 -27.84
CA VAL A 36 3.98 -30.80 -27.16
C VAL A 36 4.00 -31.94 -28.17
N LEU A 37 4.85 -32.95 -27.95
CA LEU A 37 4.83 -34.17 -28.75
C LEU A 37 3.60 -35.00 -28.36
N ALA A 38 2.69 -35.11 -29.32
CA ALA A 38 1.51 -35.96 -29.28
C ALA A 38 1.91 -37.42 -29.55
N VAL A 39 1.60 -38.33 -28.63
CA VAL A 39 1.46 -39.76 -28.92
C VAL A 39 0.22 -40.26 -28.21
N ARG A 40 -0.88 -40.39 -28.96
CA ARG A 40 -1.94 -41.38 -28.69
C ARG A 40 -2.74 -41.56 -29.97
N THR A 41 -2.43 -42.67 -30.61
CA THR A 41 -2.98 -43.18 -31.86
C THR A 41 -4.49 -43.41 -31.74
N GLY A 42 -5.27 -42.63 -32.47
CA GLY A 42 -6.66 -42.92 -32.78
C GLY A 42 -6.75 -43.88 -33.97
N ILE A 43 -7.36 -45.04 -33.76
CA ILE A 43 -7.72 -45.99 -34.81
C ILE A 43 -8.95 -45.43 -35.54
N LEU A 44 -8.77 -45.02 -36.79
CA LEU A 44 -9.83 -44.70 -37.75
C LEU A 44 -10.22 -45.97 -38.50
N PHE A 45 -11.52 -46.28 -38.52
CA PHE A 45 -12.10 -47.24 -39.44
C PHE A 45 -12.42 -46.57 -40.79
N ARG A 46 -11.87 -47.16 -41.87
CA ARG A 46 -12.38 -47.27 -43.25
C ARG A 46 -12.74 -45.99 -44.04
N SER A 47 -12.03 -45.81 -45.16
CA SER A 47 -12.71 -45.78 -46.46
C SER A 47 -11.83 -46.44 -47.53
N PHE A 48 -12.52 -47.08 -48.47
CA PHE A 48 -12.02 -47.99 -49.49
C PHE A 48 -11.16 -47.28 -50.55
N LYS A 49 -10.10 -47.95 -51.01
CA LYS A 49 -9.94 -48.36 -52.42
C LYS A 49 -8.62 -49.13 -52.65
N THR A 50 -8.76 -50.20 -53.42
CA THR A 50 -7.74 -50.92 -54.22
C THR A 50 -6.57 -51.60 -53.51
N PHE A 51 -6.70 -52.91 -53.22
CA PHE A 51 -5.57 -53.84 -53.30
C PHE A 51 -6.00 -55.22 -53.83
N THR A 52 -5.61 -55.43 -55.09
CA THR A 52 -4.94 -56.60 -55.66
C THR A 52 -5.27 -58.00 -55.15
N THR A 53 -5.63 -58.88 -56.08
CA THR A 53 -5.74 -60.34 -55.94
C THR A 53 -4.43 -61.00 -55.53
N LEU A 54 -4.34 -61.51 -54.31
CA LEU A 54 -3.41 -62.60 -53.96
C LEU A 54 -4.14 -63.61 -53.08
N LYS A 55 -4.21 -64.86 -53.56
CA LYS A 55 -4.84 -66.01 -52.88
C LYS A 55 -3.96 -66.43 -51.71
N PRO A 56 -4.47 -66.57 -50.47
CA PRO A 56 -3.71 -67.20 -49.40
C PRO A 56 -3.84 -68.73 -49.49
N PHE A 57 -2.70 -69.39 -49.57
CA PHE A 57 -2.51 -70.83 -49.43
C PHE A 57 -2.79 -71.21 -47.96
N ILE A 58 -3.71 -72.16 -47.73
CA ILE A 58 -4.08 -72.65 -46.40
C ILE A 58 -3.33 -73.97 -46.13
N PRO A 59 -2.54 -74.11 -45.04
CA PRO A 59 -2.13 -75.42 -44.58
C PRO A 59 -3.24 -76.08 -43.75
N VAL A 60 -3.55 -77.33 -44.11
CA VAL A 60 -4.51 -78.22 -43.44
C VAL A 60 -4.01 -78.56 -42.03
N ILE A 61 -4.82 -78.26 -41.00
CA ILE A 61 -4.64 -78.72 -39.62
C ILE A 61 -5.85 -79.60 -39.26
N PRO A 62 -5.64 -80.77 -38.60
CA PRO A 62 -6.63 -81.83 -38.48
C PRO A 62 -7.81 -81.49 -37.54
N GLN A 63 -8.91 -82.17 -37.85
CA GLN A 63 -10.23 -81.99 -37.26
C GLN A 63 -10.30 -82.64 -35.87
N TYR A 64 -10.21 -81.82 -34.83
CA TYR A 64 -10.74 -82.17 -33.50
C TYR A 64 -11.93 -81.25 -33.25
N GLY A 65 -13.12 -81.82 -33.23
CA GLY A 65 -14.38 -81.09 -33.13
C GLY A 65 -14.55 -80.41 -31.78
N VAL A 66 -14.20 -79.12 -31.71
CA VAL A 66 -14.75 -78.22 -30.70
C VAL A 66 -15.96 -77.55 -31.33
N LEU A 67 -17.16 -78.09 -31.06
CA LEU A 67 -18.42 -77.41 -31.31
C LEU A 67 -18.46 -76.15 -30.43
N THR A 68 -17.92 -75.04 -30.90
CA THR A 68 -18.21 -73.72 -30.33
C THR A 68 -19.66 -73.41 -30.66
N HIS A 69 -20.57 -73.81 -29.77
CA HIS A 69 -21.95 -73.34 -29.83
C HIS A 69 -21.93 -71.85 -29.47
N THR A 70 -21.66 -71.01 -30.47
CA THR A 70 -21.74 -69.56 -30.33
C THR A 70 -23.21 -69.20 -30.28
N ALA A 71 -23.70 -68.90 -29.08
CA ALA A 71 -25.06 -68.42 -28.90
C ALA A 71 -25.17 -67.03 -29.58
N ASN A 72 -25.66 -67.02 -30.82
CA ASN A 72 -25.91 -65.79 -31.57
C ASN A 72 -27.19 -65.13 -31.07
N TYR A 73 -27.08 -64.39 -29.96
CA TYR A 73 -28.15 -63.50 -29.54
C TYR A 73 -28.10 -62.22 -30.39
N HIS A 74 -29.24 -61.83 -30.97
CA HIS A 74 -29.37 -60.54 -31.64
C HIS A 74 -29.21 -59.41 -30.61
N ALA A 75 -28.08 -58.71 -30.66
CA ALA A 75 -27.88 -57.52 -29.86
C ALA A 75 -28.92 -56.47 -30.23
N LYS A 76 -29.51 -55.82 -29.22
CA LYS A 76 -30.45 -54.72 -29.45
C LYS A 76 -29.76 -53.60 -30.20
N PRO A 77 -30.45 -52.93 -31.15
CA PRO A 77 -29.86 -51.81 -31.87
C PRO A 77 -29.43 -50.69 -30.91
N LEU A 78 -28.33 -50.01 -31.25
CA LEU A 78 -27.82 -48.89 -30.48
C LEU A 78 -28.79 -47.71 -30.57
N LYS A 79 -29.16 -47.16 -29.41
CA LYS A 79 -30.01 -45.97 -29.31
C LYS A 79 -29.15 -44.71 -29.46
N LEU A 80 -28.89 -44.28 -30.70
CA LEU A 80 -28.13 -43.06 -31.00
C LEU A 80 -29.04 -41.99 -31.62
N ASN A 81 -28.96 -40.74 -31.14
CA ASN A 81 -29.67 -39.59 -31.70
C ASN A 81 -28.75 -38.82 -32.64
N LEU A 82 -28.57 -39.32 -33.86
CA LEU A 82 -27.58 -38.80 -34.81
C LEU A 82 -28.13 -37.82 -35.84
N LYS A 83 -29.46 -37.75 -36.01
CA LYS A 83 -30.06 -37.11 -37.19
C LYS A 83 -30.77 -35.81 -36.85
N ASP A 84 -31.73 -35.86 -35.93
CA ASP A 84 -32.69 -34.77 -35.79
C ASP A 84 -32.38 -33.92 -34.55
N PRO A 85 -32.34 -32.58 -34.71
CA PRO A 85 -32.19 -31.70 -33.57
C PRO A 85 -33.41 -31.84 -32.65
N TYR A 86 -33.16 -31.89 -31.35
CA TYR A 86 -34.23 -31.84 -30.36
C TYR A 86 -34.92 -30.47 -30.38
N ILE A 87 -36.23 -30.46 -30.62
CA ILE A 87 -37.07 -29.27 -30.63
C ILE A 87 -38.04 -29.38 -29.44
N PRO A 88 -37.88 -28.57 -28.39
CA PRO A 88 -38.82 -28.56 -27.28
C PRO A 88 -40.15 -27.92 -27.71
N ASP A 89 -41.24 -28.41 -27.12
CA ASP A 89 -42.55 -27.76 -27.26
C ASP A 89 -42.59 -26.53 -26.35
N LYS A 90 -42.69 -25.35 -26.96
CA LYS A 90 -42.70 -24.06 -26.23
C LYS A 90 -44.01 -23.82 -25.48
N THR A 91 -45.08 -24.54 -25.82
CA THR A 91 -46.41 -24.37 -25.22
C THR A 91 -46.65 -25.30 -24.02
N SER A 92 -45.77 -26.27 -23.80
CA SER A 92 -45.92 -27.25 -22.73
C SER A 92 -45.30 -26.77 -21.42
N GLU A 93 -46.06 -26.87 -20.33
CA GLU A 93 -45.57 -26.62 -18.96
C GLU A 93 -44.49 -27.63 -18.51
N LYS A 94 -44.39 -28.78 -19.18
CA LYS A 94 -43.37 -29.80 -18.88
C LYS A 94 -41.97 -29.39 -19.35
N THR A 95 -41.89 -28.41 -20.25
CA THR A 95 -40.63 -27.90 -20.77
C THR A 95 -40.01 -26.94 -19.76
N PRO A 96 -38.75 -27.14 -19.33
CA PRO A 96 -38.13 -26.24 -18.37
C PRO A 96 -37.87 -24.85 -18.99
N GLU A 97 -38.03 -23.81 -18.19
CA GLU A 97 -38.00 -22.40 -18.63
C GLU A 97 -36.73 -22.01 -19.42
N TRP A 98 -35.58 -22.57 -19.04
CA TRP A 98 -34.31 -22.28 -19.71
C TRP A 98 -34.27 -22.78 -21.17
N GLN A 99 -35.10 -23.77 -21.54
CA GLN A 99 -35.25 -24.23 -22.94
C GLN A 99 -36.16 -23.31 -23.77
N LEU A 100 -37.00 -22.51 -23.11
CA LEU A 100 -37.89 -21.54 -23.75
C LEU A 100 -37.16 -20.24 -24.10
N THR A 101 -35.99 -19.99 -23.51
CA THR A 101 -35.23 -18.74 -23.65
C THR A 101 -34.48 -18.66 -25.00
N GLU A 102 -34.31 -17.45 -25.53
CA GLU A 102 -33.45 -17.13 -26.70
C GLU A 102 -32.02 -17.67 -26.56
N LYS A 103 -31.53 -17.83 -25.32
CA LYS A 103 -30.21 -18.40 -25.03
C LYS A 103 -30.12 -19.87 -25.47
N PHE A 104 -31.20 -20.63 -25.30
CA PHE A 104 -31.27 -22.02 -25.75
C PHE A 104 -31.34 -22.10 -27.28
N ASP A 105 -32.13 -21.23 -27.90
CA ASP A 105 -32.21 -21.13 -29.35
C ASP A 105 -30.83 -20.81 -29.95
N ARG A 106 -30.11 -19.81 -29.41
CA ARG A 106 -28.70 -19.52 -29.79
C ARG A 106 -27.77 -20.72 -29.64
N LYS A 107 -27.90 -21.49 -28.56
CA LYS A 107 -27.11 -22.70 -28.32
C LYS A 107 -27.42 -23.81 -29.34
N ARG A 108 -28.68 -23.95 -29.75
CA ARG A 108 -29.12 -24.93 -30.74
C ARG A 108 -28.60 -24.57 -32.13
N TYR A 109 -28.75 -23.31 -32.52
CA TYR A 109 -28.19 -22.79 -33.77
C TYR A 109 -26.67 -22.95 -33.82
N GLY A 110 -25.96 -22.67 -32.73
CA GLY A 110 -24.51 -22.90 -32.67
C GLY A 110 -24.08 -24.37 -32.80
N ARG A 111 -24.96 -25.35 -32.53
CA ARG A 111 -24.66 -26.79 -32.67
C ARG A 111 -25.02 -27.36 -34.02
N TYR A 112 -26.18 -27.00 -34.55
CA TYR A 112 -26.76 -27.61 -35.76
C TYR A 112 -26.81 -26.64 -36.96
N GLY A 113 -26.46 -25.37 -36.76
CA GLY A 113 -26.56 -24.33 -37.78
C GLY A 113 -28.01 -24.13 -38.25
N ASP A 114 -28.17 -23.90 -39.54
CA ASP A 114 -29.46 -23.70 -40.20
C ASP A 114 -30.39 -24.92 -40.09
N ALA A 115 -29.82 -26.12 -39.91
CA ALA A 115 -30.62 -27.34 -39.69
C ALA A 115 -31.46 -27.28 -38.40
N SER A 116 -31.17 -26.34 -37.49
CA SER A 116 -31.98 -26.08 -36.30
C SER A 116 -33.30 -25.33 -36.55
N GLY A 117 -33.50 -24.80 -37.77
CA GLY A 117 -34.71 -24.07 -38.16
C GLY A 117 -34.94 -22.76 -37.42
N ILE A 118 -33.89 -22.17 -36.82
CA ILE A 118 -33.97 -20.87 -36.14
C ILE A 118 -33.54 -19.80 -37.15
N ASP A 119 -34.32 -18.72 -37.23
CA ASP A 119 -33.96 -17.57 -38.05
C ASP A 119 -32.72 -16.87 -37.46
N PRO A 120 -31.62 -16.75 -38.22
CA PRO A 120 -30.41 -16.09 -37.75
C PRO A 120 -30.61 -14.63 -37.32
N ALA A 121 -31.61 -13.92 -37.87
CA ALA A 121 -31.91 -12.54 -37.46
C ALA A 121 -32.32 -12.45 -35.98
N THR A 122 -32.99 -13.48 -35.44
CA THR A 122 -33.45 -13.52 -34.05
C THR A 122 -32.31 -13.68 -33.05
N LEU A 123 -31.11 -14.04 -33.51
CA LEU A 123 -29.94 -14.26 -32.64
C LEU A 123 -29.29 -12.94 -32.20
N TRP A 124 -29.48 -11.88 -32.98
CA TRP A 124 -29.02 -10.54 -32.64
C TRP A 124 -29.88 -9.96 -31.51
N PRO A 125 -29.31 -9.12 -30.63
CA PRO A 125 -30.10 -8.42 -29.61
C PRO A 125 -31.23 -7.61 -30.26
N THR A 126 -32.36 -7.54 -29.57
CA THR A 126 -33.43 -6.60 -29.91
C THR A 126 -32.95 -5.17 -29.63
N ASP A 127 -33.54 -4.18 -30.31
CA ASP A 127 -33.14 -2.78 -30.18
C ASP A 127 -33.14 -2.29 -28.72
N GLU A 128 -34.14 -2.69 -27.93
CA GLU A 128 -34.22 -2.38 -26.50
C GLU A 128 -33.03 -2.96 -25.70
N LYS A 129 -32.63 -4.20 -26.00
CA LYS A 129 -31.48 -4.85 -25.35
C LYS A 129 -30.18 -4.20 -25.80
N LEU A 130 -30.10 -3.79 -27.07
CA LEU A 130 -28.94 -3.10 -27.62
C LEU A 130 -28.74 -1.74 -26.94
N GLU A 131 -29.80 -0.95 -26.79
CA GLU A 131 -29.75 0.33 -26.07
C GLU A 131 -29.33 0.16 -24.61
N ALA A 132 -29.83 -0.88 -23.93
CA ALA A 132 -29.42 -1.20 -22.56
C ALA A 132 -27.91 -1.53 -22.50
N MET A 133 -27.42 -2.36 -23.43
CA MET A 133 -25.99 -2.69 -23.51
C MET A 133 -25.12 -1.45 -23.78
N ILE A 134 -25.56 -0.54 -24.66
CA ILE A 134 -24.85 0.70 -24.97
C ILE A 134 -24.80 1.62 -23.74
N LYS A 135 -25.90 1.71 -22.98
CA LYS A 135 -25.95 2.50 -21.74
C LYS A 135 -25.00 1.93 -20.68
N ASP A 136 -25.03 0.62 -20.48
CA ASP A 136 -24.14 -0.06 -19.53
C ASP A 136 -22.67 0.11 -19.94
N GLU A 137 -22.34 -0.03 -21.23
CA GLU A 137 -20.99 0.19 -21.74
C GLU A 137 -20.55 1.63 -21.53
N ALA A 138 -21.39 2.62 -21.81
CA ALA A 138 -21.06 4.02 -21.60
C ALA A 138 -20.83 4.38 -20.12
N GLU A 139 -21.55 3.73 -19.19
CA GLU A 139 -21.41 3.96 -17.75
C GLU A 139 -20.12 3.32 -17.18
N TRP A 140 -19.86 2.05 -17.53
CA TRP A 140 -18.77 1.28 -16.95
C TRP A 140 -17.46 1.33 -17.74
N HIS A 141 -17.53 1.62 -19.04
CA HIS A 141 -16.41 1.60 -19.95
C HIS A 141 -16.23 2.96 -20.64
N PRO A 142 -15.59 3.93 -19.94
CA PRO A 142 -15.35 5.24 -20.52
C PRO A 142 -14.44 5.16 -21.75
N THR A 143 -14.53 6.17 -22.60
CA THR A 143 -13.69 6.25 -23.81
C THR A 143 -12.21 6.44 -23.46
N LEU A 144 -11.32 6.00 -24.37
CA LEU A 144 -9.88 6.12 -24.21
C LEU A 144 -9.43 7.57 -23.93
N GLU A 145 -10.04 8.53 -24.62
CA GLU A 145 -9.72 9.95 -24.45
C GLU A 145 -10.02 10.46 -23.04
N VAL A 146 -11.14 10.03 -22.45
CA VAL A 146 -11.50 10.39 -21.07
C VAL A 146 -10.49 9.79 -20.11
N MET A 147 -10.06 8.54 -20.33
CA MET A 147 -9.04 7.91 -19.50
C MET A 147 -7.70 8.64 -19.57
N LEU A 148 -7.24 9.03 -20.76
CA LEU A 148 -5.99 9.78 -20.93
C LEU A 148 -6.04 11.14 -20.22
N LYS A 149 -7.15 11.87 -20.33
CA LYS A 149 -7.38 13.12 -19.61
C LYS A 149 -7.34 12.93 -18.09
N ASN A 150 -7.96 11.86 -17.59
CA ASN A 150 -7.94 11.55 -16.16
C ASN A 150 -6.54 11.21 -15.65
N ILE A 151 -5.73 10.52 -16.46
CA ILE A 151 -4.33 10.21 -16.13
C ILE A 151 -3.52 11.51 -16.09
N SER A 152 -3.62 12.37 -17.10
CA SER A 152 -2.88 13.64 -17.13
C SER A 152 -3.22 14.54 -15.94
N LEU A 153 -4.51 14.65 -15.59
CA LEU A 153 -4.95 15.42 -14.42
C LEU A 153 -4.35 14.87 -13.11
N ARG A 154 -4.36 13.54 -12.92
CA ARG A 154 -3.75 12.91 -11.74
C ARG A 154 -2.25 13.16 -11.66
N GLU A 155 -1.54 13.05 -12.78
CA GLU A 155 -0.10 13.31 -12.85
C GLU A 155 0.24 14.76 -12.52
N GLU A 156 -0.54 15.72 -13.01
CA GLU A 156 -0.39 17.14 -12.71
C GLU A 156 -0.61 17.45 -11.22
N GLU A 157 -1.65 16.88 -10.62
CA GLU A 157 -1.93 17.01 -9.19
C GLU A 157 -0.81 16.43 -8.33
N GLU A 158 -0.33 15.22 -8.65
CA GLU A 158 0.77 14.58 -7.94
C GLU A 158 2.06 15.37 -8.09
N ALA A 159 2.36 15.88 -9.29
CA ALA A 159 3.51 16.73 -9.53
C ALA A 159 3.42 18.06 -8.77
N ALA A 160 2.22 18.65 -8.65
CA ALA A 160 1.99 19.85 -7.85
C ALA A 160 2.21 19.58 -6.35
N LYS A 161 1.66 18.48 -5.82
CA LYS A 161 1.85 18.04 -4.42
C LYS A 161 3.33 17.80 -4.12
N ARG A 162 4.05 17.13 -5.03
CA ARG A 162 5.49 16.87 -4.91
C ARG A 162 6.29 18.18 -4.84
N ARG A 163 6.06 19.11 -5.79
CA ARG A 163 6.72 20.42 -5.80
C ARG A 163 6.42 21.25 -4.55
N ALA A 164 5.19 21.22 -4.05
CA ALA A 164 4.83 21.93 -2.81
C ALA A 164 5.60 21.36 -1.61
N LYS A 165 5.71 20.03 -1.51
CA LYS A 165 6.49 19.36 -0.46
C LYS A 165 7.97 19.70 -0.56
N GLU A 166 8.56 19.66 -1.75
CA GLU A 166 9.95 20.03 -2.00
C GLU A 166 10.24 21.49 -1.60
N LYS A 167 9.35 22.42 -1.96
CA LYS A 167 9.47 23.84 -1.55
C LYS A 167 9.46 24.00 -0.02
N LEU A 168 8.56 23.29 0.67
CA LEU A 168 8.49 23.31 2.14
C LEU A 168 9.76 22.74 2.78
N ILE A 169 10.26 21.62 2.26
CA ILE A 169 11.52 21.03 2.73
C ILE A 169 12.66 22.02 2.51
N ALA A 170 12.77 22.63 1.33
CA ALA A 170 13.81 23.60 1.02
C ALA A 170 13.77 24.81 1.97
N SER A 171 12.59 25.37 2.25
CA SER A 171 12.46 26.49 3.21
C SER A 171 12.85 26.10 4.63
N ASN A 172 12.47 24.87 5.05
CA ASN A 172 12.84 24.37 6.37
C ASN A 172 14.34 24.13 6.46
N MET A 173 14.94 23.51 5.44
CA MET A 173 16.38 23.26 5.36
C MET A 173 17.20 24.56 5.37
N ALA A 174 16.70 25.63 4.74
CA ALA A 174 17.35 26.95 4.80
C ALA A 174 17.32 27.55 6.23
N LYS A 175 16.27 27.29 7.02
CA LYS A 175 16.13 27.76 8.40
C LYS A 175 16.96 26.94 9.41
N MET A 176 17.20 25.66 9.11
CA MET A 176 17.85 24.71 10.01
C MET A 176 19.23 25.17 10.52
N PRO A 177 20.17 25.69 9.69
CA PRO A 177 21.50 26.10 10.18
C PRO A 177 21.44 27.16 11.28
N LYS A 178 20.54 28.15 11.14
CA LYS A 178 20.34 29.19 12.16
C LYS A 178 19.82 28.58 13.46
N MET A 179 18.81 27.71 13.38
CA MET A 179 18.25 27.04 14.55
C MET A 179 19.28 26.16 15.27
N VAL A 180 20.13 25.45 14.52
CA VAL A 180 21.22 24.64 15.10
C VAL A 180 22.25 25.53 15.80
N ALA A 181 22.61 26.67 15.21
CA ALA A 181 23.54 27.61 15.83
C ALA A 181 22.98 28.18 17.14
N ASP A 182 21.72 28.59 17.15
CA ASP A 182 21.05 29.12 18.33
C ASP A 182 20.92 28.06 19.43
N TRP A 183 20.56 26.82 19.08
CA TRP A 183 20.53 25.71 20.03
C TRP A 183 21.91 25.40 20.63
N ARG A 184 22.97 25.41 19.82
CA ARG A 184 24.35 25.21 20.30
C ARG A 184 24.77 26.33 21.26
N ARG A 185 24.38 27.58 20.97
CA ARG A 185 24.65 28.73 21.85
C ARG A 185 23.95 28.56 23.20
N GLU A 186 22.65 28.30 23.20
CA GLU A 186 21.88 28.06 24.43
C GLU A 186 22.45 26.90 25.24
N ARG A 187 22.84 25.80 24.58
CA ARG A 187 23.49 24.66 25.22
C ARG A 187 24.83 25.02 25.87
N SER A 188 25.60 25.89 25.22
CA SER A 188 26.87 26.38 25.76
C SER A 188 26.66 27.32 26.96
N GLU A 189 25.66 28.20 26.89
CA GLU A 189 25.34 29.17 27.94
C GLU A 189 24.81 28.48 29.19
N THR A 190 23.92 27.51 29.02
CA THR A 190 23.43 26.67 30.11
C THR A 190 24.58 25.91 30.78
N LYS A 191 25.50 25.32 30.00
CA LYS A 191 26.71 24.67 30.56
C LYS A 191 27.60 25.66 31.32
N LYS A 192 27.81 26.87 30.79
CA LYS A 192 28.58 27.93 31.46
C LYS A 192 27.94 28.36 32.78
N LYS A 193 26.63 28.63 32.79
CA LYS A 193 25.88 28.97 34.02
C LYS A 193 25.99 27.87 35.08
N MET A 194 25.83 26.61 34.69
CA MET A 194 25.99 25.47 35.60
C MET A 194 27.43 25.36 36.16
N ALA A 195 28.45 25.62 35.35
CA ALA A 195 29.83 25.63 35.80
C ALA A 195 30.13 26.81 36.75
N GLU A 196 29.61 28.00 36.45
CA GLU A 196 29.71 29.17 37.33
C GLU A 196 29.00 28.93 38.67
N GLU A 197 27.82 28.32 38.66
CA GLU A 197 27.12 27.95 39.88
C GLU A 197 27.88 26.91 40.70
N LYS A 198 28.48 25.91 40.05
CA LYS A 198 29.33 24.92 40.72
C LYS A 198 30.54 25.60 41.37
N THR A 199 31.27 26.43 40.63
CA THR A 199 32.43 27.15 41.19
C THR A 199 32.04 28.11 42.31
N ARG A 200 30.88 28.77 42.23
CA ARG A 200 30.34 29.60 43.33
C ARG A 200 30.04 28.76 44.57
N LYS A 201 29.39 27.60 44.40
CA LYS A 201 29.11 26.67 45.51
C LYS A 201 30.41 26.16 46.13
N ASP A 202 31.38 25.77 45.31
CA ASP A 202 32.68 25.27 45.77
C ASP A 202 33.43 26.34 46.57
N LYS A 203 33.39 27.61 46.16
CA LYS A 203 33.95 28.74 46.93
C LYS A 203 33.29 28.92 48.29
N LEU A 204 31.95 28.89 48.34
CA LEU A 204 31.20 28.99 49.60
C LEU A 204 31.49 27.83 50.54
N LEU A 205 31.66 26.62 49.99
CA LEU A 205 32.04 25.45 50.77
C LEU A 205 33.48 25.56 51.30
N ALA A 206 34.42 26.09 50.51
CA ALA A 206 35.78 26.33 50.97
C ALA A 206 35.84 27.36 52.10
N GLU A 207 35.15 28.50 51.96
CA GLU A 207 35.06 29.51 53.02
C GLU A 207 34.42 28.95 54.31
N ALA A 208 33.42 28.08 54.18
CA ALA A 208 32.83 27.40 55.32
C ALA A 208 33.81 26.42 55.99
N ARG A 209 34.63 25.72 55.20
CA ARG A 209 35.64 24.80 55.72
C ARG A 209 36.72 25.52 56.53
N GLU A 210 37.14 26.71 56.10
CA GLU A 210 38.10 27.53 56.84
C GLU A 210 37.53 28.03 58.19
N ARG A 211 36.23 28.36 58.25
CA ARG A 211 35.61 28.88 59.48
C ARG A 211 35.13 27.80 60.46
N PHE A 212 34.57 26.71 59.96
CA PHE A 212 33.88 25.70 60.77
C PHE A 212 34.53 24.30 60.70
N GLY A 213 35.58 24.11 59.90
CA GLY A 213 36.28 22.85 59.71
C GLY A 213 35.76 21.98 58.55
N TYR A 214 36.33 20.80 58.34
CA TYR A 214 36.05 19.97 57.16
C TYR A 214 34.66 19.30 57.11
N ALA A 215 34.01 19.11 58.26
CA ALA A 215 32.71 18.44 58.38
C ALA A 215 31.53 19.43 58.39
N VAL A 216 31.31 20.14 57.28
CA VAL A 216 30.21 21.12 57.16
C VAL A 216 29.12 20.59 56.23
N ASP A 217 27.91 20.44 56.77
CA ASP A 217 26.70 20.15 56.01
C ASP A 217 26.10 21.45 55.43
N PRO A 218 25.87 21.53 54.10
CA PRO A 218 25.19 22.66 53.46
C PRO A 218 23.80 23.01 54.01
N ARG A 219 23.15 22.09 54.76
CA ARG A 219 21.82 22.30 55.35
C ARG A 219 21.84 22.84 56.79
N SER A 220 23.02 22.92 57.40
CA SER A 220 23.16 23.37 58.79
C SER A 220 22.83 24.85 58.96
N SER A 221 22.24 25.22 60.11
CA SER A 221 21.87 26.62 60.43
C SER A 221 23.08 27.56 60.38
N LYS A 222 24.23 27.10 60.89
CA LYS A 222 25.50 27.85 60.90
C LYS A 222 25.99 28.22 59.50
N PHE A 223 25.86 27.30 58.53
CA PHE A 223 26.24 27.56 57.13
C PHE A 223 25.30 28.58 56.49
N LEU A 224 23.99 28.48 56.75
CA LEU A 224 22.99 29.41 56.23
C LEU A 224 23.18 30.84 56.76
N GLU A 225 23.52 31.00 58.04
CA GLU A 225 23.85 32.31 58.64
C GLU A 225 25.09 32.93 57.99
N MET A 226 26.15 32.14 57.81
CA MET A 226 27.37 32.59 57.13
C MET A 226 27.10 33.00 55.68
N VAL A 227 26.35 32.20 54.92
CA VAL A 227 25.96 32.56 53.54
C VAL A 227 25.15 33.86 53.54
N ALA A 228 24.25 34.06 54.50
CA ALA A 228 23.48 35.30 54.62
C ALA A 228 24.35 36.53 54.92
N GLU A 229 25.43 36.38 55.70
CA GLU A 229 26.42 37.44 55.92
C GLU A 229 27.20 37.77 54.64
N VAL A 230 27.72 36.75 53.97
CA VAL A 230 28.46 36.91 52.69
C VAL A 230 27.57 37.56 51.63
N GLU A 231 26.30 37.17 51.53
CA GLU A 231 25.34 37.83 50.64
C GLU A 231 25.08 39.29 51.01
N LYS A 232 24.94 39.62 52.29
CA LYS A 232 24.76 41.01 52.76
C LYS A 232 25.96 41.87 52.40
N GLU A 233 27.17 41.36 52.60
CA GLU A 233 28.41 42.04 52.22
C GLU A 233 28.53 42.22 50.71
N GLN A 234 28.25 41.18 49.92
CA GLN A 234 28.25 41.27 48.46
C GLN A 234 27.19 42.24 47.94
N LYS A 235 25.99 42.28 48.54
CA LYS A 235 24.93 43.24 48.20
C LYS A 235 25.37 44.68 48.50
N LYS A 236 26.03 44.93 49.64
CA LYS A 236 26.59 46.25 49.98
C LYS A 236 27.68 46.66 48.98
N LYS A 237 28.63 45.77 48.67
CA LYS A 237 29.71 46.01 47.68
C LYS A 237 29.14 46.29 46.28
N LYS A 238 28.16 45.51 45.82
CA LYS A 238 27.49 45.73 44.53
C LYS A 238 26.73 47.05 44.47
N LYS A 239 26.06 47.47 45.57
CA LYS A 239 25.38 48.77 45.64
C LYS A 239 26.36 49.94 45.55
N LEU A 240 27.49 49.86 46.25
CA LEU A 240 28.53 50.89 46.20
C LEU A 240 29.19 50.97 44.81
N LEU A 241 29.49 49.84 44.19
CA LEU A 241 30.04 49.83 42.82
C LEU A 241 29.04 50.36 41.79
N LYS A 242 27.75 49.99 41.89
CA LYS A 242 26.70 50.57 41.02
C LYS A 242 26.53 52.08 41.24
N ARG A 243 26.67 52.57 42.47
CA ARG A 243 26.61 53.99 42.78
C ARG A 243 27.80 54.73 42.19
N ARG A 244 29.01 54.20 42.33
CA ARG A 244 30.23 54.75 41.70
C ARG A 244 30.14 54.76 40.18
N GLN A 245 29.67 53.68 39.56
CA GLN A 245 29.46 53.63 38.10
C GLN A 245 28.41 54.64 37.60
N LYS A 246 27.39 54.93 38.41
CA LYS A 246 26.40 55.99 38.11
C LYS A 246 26.98 57.39 38.27
N GLU A 247 27.79 57.61 39.31
CA GLU A 247 28.50 58.87 39.54
C GLU A 247 29.54 59.11 38.43
N GLU A 248 30.24 58.08 37.96
CA GLU A 248 31.16 58.13 36.81
C GLU A 248 30.42 58.37 35.48
N GLN A 249 29.27 57.73 35.24
CA GLN A 249 28.44 57.99 34.05
C GLN A 249 27.81 59.40 34.06
N ALA A 250 27.50 59.95 35.23
CA ALA A 250 27.00 61.31 35.40
C ALA A 250 28.11 62.38 35.38
N ALA A 251 29.35 62.00 35.69
CA ALA A 251 30.53 62.86 35.65
C ALA A 251 31.22 62.91 34.28
N THR A 252 30.84 62.05 33.31
CA THR A 252 31.07 62.32 31.88
C THR A 252 30.10 63.43 31.43
N PRO A 253 30.56 64.70 31.30
CA PRO A 253 29.71 65.78 30.84
C PRO A 253 29.49 65.61 29.34
N LEU A 254 28.28 65.96 28.89
CA LEU A 254 27.98 66.24 27.50
C LEU A 254 29.07 67.15 26.92
N ALA A 255 29.92 66.59 26.04
CA ALA A 255 30.67 67.41 25.11
C ALA A 255 29.64 68.08 24.19
N PRO A 256 29.60 69.42 24.09
CA PRO A 256 28.76 70.09 23.11
C PRO A 256 29.35 69.79 21.72
N ALA A 257 28.53 69.21 20.85
CA ALA A 257 28.80 69.20 19.42
C ALA A 257 28.23 70.50 18.85
N ASP A 258 29.12 71.47 18.62
CA ASP A 258 28.93 72.54 17.63
C ASP A 258 29.32 71.98 16.24
N GLU A 259 28.50 72.35 15.23
CA GLU A 259 28.64 72.27 13.75
C GLU A 259 28.75 70.90 13.03
#